data_AF-A0AA95GN91-F1
#
_entry.id   AF-A0AA95GN91-F1
#
_cell.length_a   1.000
_cell.length_b   1.000
_cell.length_c   1.000
_cell.angle_alpha   90.00
_cell.angle_beta   90.00
_cell.angle_gamma   90.00
#
_symmetry.space_group_name_H-M   'P 1'
#
loop_
_entity.id
_entity.type
_entity.pdbx_description
1 polymer ?
#
loop_
_entity_poly.entity_id
_entity_poly.type
_entity_poly.pdbx_seq_one_letter_code
_entity_poly.pdbx_strand_id
1 'polypeptide(L)' 'MSNFSKRKTTFQRLKPGMSVFWAEKIVKITRLRKVEITENGLIYQFEIDRADKILTGLGSKKITVIK' A
#
# COMPACT_ATOMS: atom_id res chain seq x y z
N MET A 1 21.12 -9.65 11.47
CA MET A 1 19.84 -9.61 10.73
C MET A 1 19.06 -8.41 11.21
N SER A 2 18.82 -7.41 10.37
CA SER A 2 17.98 -6.26 10.70
C SER A 2 16.54 -6.74 10.92
N ASN A 3 16.06 -6.66 12.17
CA ASN A 3 14.69 -7.00 12.56
C ASN A 3 13.72 -5.99 11.95
N PHE A 4 13.33 -6.19 10.69
CA PHE A 4 12.25 -5.41 10.11
C PHE A 4 10.94 -5.73 10.85
N SER A 5 10.36 -4.73 11.51
CA SER A 5 9.11 -4.88 12.24
C SER A 5 7.96 -4.89 11.25
N LYS A 6 7.35 -6.07 11.04
CA LYS A 6 6.16 -6.19 10.21
C LYS A 6 4.93 -5.75 11.00
N ARG A 7 4.14 -4.83 10.43
CA ARG A 7 2.89 -4.34 11.05
C ARG A 7 1.77 -4.31 10.02
N LYS A 8 0.54 -4.63 10.44
CA LYS A 8 -0.65 -4.50 9.58
C LYS A 8 -1.22 -3.09 9.72
N THR A 9 -1.51 -2.44 8.59
CA THR A 9 -2.24 -1.16 8.54
C THR A 9 -3.27 -1.21 7.43
N THR A 10 -4.22 -0.28 7.41
CA THR A 10 -5.20 -0.17 6.32
C THR A 10 -4.63 0.58 5.11
N PHE A 11 -5.19 0.36 3.92
CA PHE A 11 -4.80 1.09 2.70
C PHE A 11 -4.88 2.62 2.87
N GLN A 12 -5.90 3.11 3.57
CA GLN A 12 -6.06 4.54 3.87
C GLN A 12 -4.88 5.16 4.66
N ARG A 13 -4.14 4.35 5.42
CA ARG A 13 -3.02 4.82 6.25
C ARG A 13 -1.65 4.69 5.57
N LEU A 14 -1.62 4.17 4.34
CA LEU A 14 -0.39 4.06 3.57
C LEU A 14 0.10 5.44 3.13
N LYS A 15 1.42 5.62 3.15
CA LYS A 15 2.08 6.86 2.77
C LYS A 15 3.26 6.57 1.83
N PRO A 16 3.62 7.53 0.97
CA PRO A 16 4.90 7.51 0.26
C PRO A 16 6.07 7.18 1.18
N GLY A 17 6.99 6.36 0.71
CA GLY A 17 8.16 5.89 1.47
C GLY A 17 7.95 4.58 2.23
N MET A 18 6.72 4.12 2.44
CA MET A 18 6.46 2.85 3.12
C MET A 18 6.77 1.65 2.22
N SER A 19 7.50 0.68 2.76
CA SER A 19 7.67 -0.64 2.13
C SER A 19 6.53 -1.55 2.55
N VAL A 20 5.88 -2.22 1.60
CA VAL A 20 4.76 -3.12 1.84
C VAL A 20 5.00 -4.48 1.21
N PHE A 21 4.41 -5.52 1.80
CA PHE A 21 4.37 -6.84 1.20
C PHE A 21 3.14 -6.96 0.30
N TRP A 22 3.38 -7.13 -1.00
CA TRP A 22 2.35 -7.21 -2.03
C TRP A 22 2.73 -8.24 -3.09
N ALA A 23 1.80 -9.13 -3.46
CA ALA A 23 2.03 -10.18 -4.45
C ALA A 23 3.36 -10.93 -4.23
N GLU A 24 3.57 -11.40 -2.99
CA GLU A 24 4.77 -12.12 -2.54
C GLU A 24 6.09 -11.36 -2.63
N LYS A 25 6.04 -10.05 -2.90
CA LYS A 25 7.20 -9.18 -3.07
C LYS A 25 7.14 -8.00 -2.11
N ILE A 26 8.31 -7.52 -1.72
CA ILE A 26 8.43 -6.23 -1.06
C ILE A 26 8.50 -5.16 -2.15
N VAL A 27 7.63 -4.17 -2.04
CA VAL A 27 7.54 -3.00 -2.93
C VAL A 27 7.44 -1.74 -2.09
N LYS A 28 7.97 -0.62 -2.60
CA LYS A 28 7.90 0.66 -1.91
C LYS A 28 6.84 1.54 -2.55
N ILE A 29 5.97 2.11 -1.72
CA ILE A 29 4.99 3.10 -2.16
C ILE A 29 5.73 4.39 -2.50
N THR A 30 5.57 4.87 -3.71
CA THR A 30 6.21 6.11 -4.18
C THR A 30 5.25 7.28 -4.11
N ARG A 31 3.97 7.07 -4.46
CA ARG A 31 2.97 8.15 -4.53
C ARG A 31 1.54 7.62 -4.37
N LEU A 32 0.65 8.43 -3.81
CA LEU A 32 -0.80 8.24 -3.92
C LEU A 32 -1.29 8.83 -5.25
N ARG A 33 -1.88 8.01 -6.12
CA ARG A 33 -2.35 8.40 -7.45
C ARG A 33 -3.80 8.86 -7.44
N LYS A 34 -4.69 8.08 -6.82
CA LYS A 34 -6.14 8.36 -6.80
C LYS A 34 -6.77 7.88 -5.50
N VAL A 35 -7.77 8.63 -5.05
CA VAL A 35 -8.76 8.21 -4.05
C VAL A 35 -10.14 8.42 -4.66
N GLU A 36 -10.99 7.41 -4.58
CA GLU A 36 -12.32 7.43 -5.18
C GLU A 36 -13.36 6.90 -4.17
N ILE A 37 -14.45 7.63 -3.99
CA ILE A 37 -15.60 7.17 -3.21
C ILE A 37 -16.49 6.37 -4.15
N THR A 38 -16.78 5.13 -3.77
CA THR A 38 -17.75 4.26 -4.43
C THR A 38 -18.85 3.87 -3.46
N GLU A 39 -19.95 3.31 -3.97
CA GLU A 39 -21.01 2.72 -3.12
C GLU A 39 -20.48 1.66 -2.16
N ASN A 40 -19.38 0.99 -2.52
CA ASN A 40 -18.71 -0.02 -1.72
C ASN A 40 -17.58 0.54 -0.82
N GLY A 41 -17.45 1.86 -0.73
CA GLY A 41 -16.45 2.56 0.09
C GLY A 41 -15.30 3.18 -0.72
N LEU A 42 -14.22 3.52 -0.03
CA LEU A 42 -13.07 4.21 -0.62
C LEU A 42 -12.12 3.25 -1.34
N ILE A 43 -11.82 3.53 -2.61
CA ILE A 43 -10.76 2.88 -3.38
C ILE A 43 -9.53 3.79 -3.38
N TYR A 44 -8.37 3.21 -3.09
CA TYR A 44 -7.06 3.87 -3.15
C TYR A 44 -6.19 3.24 -4.24
N GLN A 45 -5.47 4.07 -5.00
CA GLN A 45 -4.47 3.66 -5.97
C GLN A 45 -3.12 4.29 -5.62
N PHE A 46 -2.09 3.46 -5.46
CA PHE A 46 -0.72 3.90 -5.17
C PHE A 46 0.24 3.48 -6.28
N GLU A 47 1.18 4.35 -6.62
CA GLU A 47 2.34 3.98 -7.44
C GLU A 47 3.38 3.28 -6.56
N ILE A 48 4.07 2.29 -7.16
CA ILE A 48 5.14 1.55 -6.50
C ILE A 48 6.42 1.55 -7.33
N ASP A 49 7.55 1.38 -6.66
CA ASP A 49 8.91 1.43 -7.24
C ASP A 49 9.22 0.37 -8.31
N ARG A 50 8.42 -0.69 -8.41
CA ARG A 50 8.55 -1.70 -9.47
C ARG A 50 7.71 -1.34 -10.70
N ALA A 51 8.33 -0.61 -11.64
CA ALA A 51 7.94 -0.45 -13.04
C ALA A 51 6.42 -0.27 -13.29
N ASP A 52 5.94 0.98 -13.18
CA ASP A 52 4.58 1.42 -13.56
C ASP A 52 3.42 0.62 -12.96
N LYS A 53 3.68 -0.17 -11.91
CA LYS A 53 2.63 -0.92 -11.24
C LYS A 53 1.84 -0.03 -10.31
N ILE A 54 0.55 -0.31 -10.24
CA ILE A 54 -0.38 0.36 -9.35
C ILE A 54 -0.84 -0.66 -8.31
N LEU A 55 -0.70 -0.27 -7.05
CA LEU A 55 -1.28 -0.97 -5.92
C LEU A 55 -2.68 -0.40 -5.67
N THR A 56 -3.71 -1.19 -5.97
CA THR A 56 -5.11 -0.81 -5.76
C THR A 56 -5.69 -1.56 -4.56
N GLY A 57 -6.40 -0.85 -3.68
CA GLY A 57 -7.09 -1.51 -2.57
C GLY A 57 -8.20 -0.67 -1.95
N LEU A 58 -9.09 -1.36 -1.26
CA LEU A 58 -10.18 -0.74 -0.49
C LEU A 58 -9.64 -0.21 0.84
N GLY A 59 -10.13 0.95 1.27
CA GLY A 59 -9.70 1.62 2.49
C GLY A 59 -9.81 0.78 3.76
N SER A 60 -10.75 -0.18 3.80
CA SER A 60 -10.95 -1.11 4.92
C SER A 60 -9.99 -2.31 4.91
N LYS A 61 -9.36 -2.62 3.78
CA LYS A 61 -8.44 -3.77 3.67
C LYS A 61 -7.13 -3.48 4.40
N LYS A 62 -6.61 -4.49 5.08
CA LYS A 62 -5.31 -4.43 5.74
C LYS A 62 -4.21 -4.90 4.78
N ILE A 63 -3.06 -4.25 4.85
CA ILE A 63 -1.82 -4.57 4.16
C ILE A 63 -0.68 -4.62 5.16
N THR A 64 0.31 -5.47 4.90
CA THR A 64 1.49 -5.61 5.76
C THR A 64 2.55 -4.61 5.32
N VAL A 65 2.91 -3.69 6.21
CA VAL A 65 4.02 -2.75 6.08
C VAL A 65 5.25 -3.35 6.75
N ILE A 66 6.41 -3.10 6.16
CA ILE A 66 7.72 -3.51 6.63
C ILE A 66 8.46 -2.22 7.02
N LYS A 67 8.78 -2.08 8.31
CA LYS A 67 9.56 -0.97 8.87
C LYS A 67 10.95 -1.42 9.26
#